data_AF-A0A517DVH2-F1
#
_entry.id   AF-A0A517DVH2-F1
#
_cell.length_a   1.000
_cell.length_b   1.000
_cell.length_c   1.000
_cell.angle_alpha   90.00
_cell.angle_beta   90.00
_cell.angle_gamma   90.00
#
_symmetry.space_group_name_H-M   'P 1'
#
loop_
_entity.id
_entity.type
_entity.pdbx_description
1 polymer ?
#
loop_
_entity_poly.entity_id
_entity_poly.type
_entity_poly.pdbx_seq_one_letter_code
_entity_poly.pdbx_strand_id
1 'polypeptide(L)'
;MIKQIIKHWFCFLYSNWVGVILTMTLILFFVYLYAFFRNGEGGANYDLASCWAGVGAIATAAAVGWGKWVVDSKWNTRQGVMPDPEEEELKE
;
A
#
# COMPACT_ATOMS: atom_id res chain seq x y z
N MET A 1 28.40 3.27 -1.46
CA MET A 1 27.94 1.87 -1.27
C MET A 1 26.48 1.81 -0.78
N ILE A 2 26.15 2.35 0.40
CA ILE A 2 24.78 2.34 0.97
C ILE A 2 23.72 2.94 0.01
N LYS A 3 24.02 4.08 -0.63
CA LYS A 3 23.09 4.73 -1.59
C LYS A 3 22.72 3.85 -2.79
N GLN A 4 23.61 2.99 -3.27
CA GLN A 4 23.33 2.09 -4.40
C GLN A 4 22.47 0.89 -3.98
N ILE A 5 22.67 0.39 -2.76
CA ILE A 5 21.86 -0.68 -2.18
C ILE A 5 20.42 -0.21 -1.99
N ILE A 6 20.24 1.02 -1.47
CA ILE A 6 18.92 1.62 -1.28
C ILE A 6 18.19 1.78 -2.62
N LYS A 7 18.87 2.28 -3.66
CA LYS A 7 18.27 2.39 -5.00
C LYS A 7 17.81 1.04 -5.56
N HIS A 8 18.64 0.00 -5.44
CA HIS A 8 18.27 -1.35 -5.87
C HIS A 8 17.06 -1.90 -5.11
N TRP A 9 17.04 -1.69 -3.79
CA TRP A 9 15.91 -2.09 -2.94
C TRP A 9 14.63 -1.38 -3.34
N PHE A 10 14.67 -0.07 -3.58
CA PHE A 10 13.51 0.69 -4.03
C PHE A 10 13.02 0.24 -5.42
N CYS A 11 13.93 -0.04 -6.37
CA CYS A 11 13.56 -0.60 -7.67
C CYS A 11 12.90 -1.97 -7.54
N PHE A 12 13.43 -2.85 -6.68
CA PHE A 12 12.83 -4.15 -6.43
C PHE A 12 11.42 -4.03 -5.83
N LEU A 13 11.26 -3.15 -4.83
CA LEU A 13 9.98 -2.89 -4.17
C LEU A 13 8.96 -2.32 -5.15
N TYR A 14 9.39 -1.40 -6.02
CA TYR A 14 8.54 -0.82 -7.06
C TYR A 14 8.12 -1.87 -8.11
N SER A 15 9.03 -2.73 -8.55
CA SER A 15 8.72 -3.76 -9.55
C SER A 15 7.82 -4.88 -9.01
N ASN A 16 7.84 -5.16 -7.71
CA ASN A 16 7.13 -6.29 -7.10
C ASN A 16 6.10 -5.85 -6.04
N TRP A 17 5.66 -4.60 -6.09
CA TRP A 17 4.86 -3.97 -5.04
C TRP A 17 3.60 -4.75 -4.66
N VAL A 18 2.87 -5.30 -5.65
CA VAL A 18 1.67 -6.13 -5.41
C VAL A 18 2.00 -7.39 -4.61
N GLY A 19 3.07 -8.10 -4.99
CA GLY A 19 3.50 -9.32 -4.31
C GLY A 19 3.98 -9.05 -2.89
N VAL A 20 4.66 -7.91 -2.68
CA VAL A 20 5.09 -7.47 -1.35
C VAL A 20 3.88 -7.16 -0.45
N ILE A 21 2.88 -6.44 -0.97
CA ILE A 21 1.65 -6.16 -0.21
C ILE A 21 0.95 -7.46 0.17
N LEU A 22 0.75 -8.36 -0.79
CA LEU A 22 0.01 -9.61 -0.59
C LEU A 22 0.71 -10.55 0.40
N THR A 23 2.04 -10.66 0.33
CA THR A 23 2.84 -11.45 1.29
C THR A 23 2.80 -10.84 2.69
N MET A 24 2.91 -9.51 2.83
CA MET A 24 2.78 -8.84 4.12
C MET A 24 1.38 -9.01 4.73
N THR A 25 0.31 -8.92 3.92
CA THR A 25 -1.06 -9.18 4.38
C THR A 25 -1.25 -10.61 4.84
N LEU A 26 -0.69 -11.59 4.14
CA LEU A 26 -0.72 -13.01 4.56
C LEU A 26 -0.02 -13.23 5.90
N ILE A 27 1.16 -12.63 6.10
CA ILE A 27 1.88 -12.72 7.38
C ILE A 27 1.03 -12.13 8.52
N LEU A 28 0.44 -10.95 8.30
CA LEU A 28 -0.49 -10.31 9.24
C LEU A 28 -1.68 -11.21 9.58
N PHE A 29 -2.24 -11.91 8.59
CA PHE A 29 -3.34 -12.84 8.80
C PHE A 29 -2.95 -14.01 9.72
N PHE A 30 -1.76 -14.60 9.53
CA PHE A 30 -1.27 -15.66 10.43
C PHE A 30 -1.01 -15.16 11.85
N VAL A 31 -0.46 -13.95 11.99
CA VAL A 31 -0.27 -13.31 13.32
C VAL A 31 -1.62 -13.09 14.01
N TYR A 32 -2.62 -12.62 13.27
CA TYR A 32 -3.98 -12.47 13.77
C TYR A 32 -4.57 -13.79 14.26
N LEU A 33 -4.47 -14.87 13.46
CA LEU A 33 -4.96 -16.19 13.85
C LEU A 33 -4.28 -16.68 15.13
N TYR A 34 -2.95 -16.56 15.22
CA TYR A 34 -2.20 -16.92 16.42
C TYR A 34 -2.69 -16.15 17.65
N ALA A 35 -2.83 -14.83 17.54
CA ALA A 35 -3.32 -13.98 18.62
C ALA A 35 -4.77 -14.31 19.02
N PHE A 36 -5.64 -14.61 18.03
CA PHE A 36 -7.03 -15.00 18.26
C PHE A 36 -7.12 -16.28 19.09
N PHE A 37 -6.38 -17.33 18.70
CA PHE A 37 -6.38 -18.59 19.45
C PHE A 37 -5.78 -18.41 20.86
N ARG A 38 -4.72 -17.62 20.99
CA ARG A 38 -4.07 -17.35 22.28
C ARG A 38 -4.96 -16.55 23.24
N ASN A 39 -5.81 -15.67 22.73
CA ASN A 39 -6.84 -14.98 23.51
C ASN A 39 -7.97 -15.93 23.93
N GLY A 40 -8.39 -16.85 23.05
CA GLY A 40 -9.43 -17.85 23.34
C GLY A 40 -9.05 -18.86 24.42
N GLU A 41 -7.76 -19.21 24.53
CA GLU A 41 -7.24 -20.09 25.60
C GLU A 41 -7.05 -19.37 26.95
N GLY A 42 -7.59 -18.16 27.11
CA GLY A 42 -7.73 -17.49 28.41
C GLY A 42 -6.44 -16.91 29.01
N GLY A 43 -5.34 -16.86 28.25
CA GLY A 43 -4.02 -16.45 28.74
C GLY A 43 -3.49 -15.13 28.20
N ALA A 44 -4.01 -14.63 27.09
CA ALA A 44 -3.55 -13.38 26.47
C ALA A 44 -4.73 -12.44 26.17
N ASN A 45 -4.45 -11.14 26.19
CA ASN A 45 -5.39 -10.08 25.82
C ASN A 45 -4.78 -9.24 24.70
N TYR A 46 -4.44 -9.88 23.59
CA TYR A 46 -3.96 -9.17 22.41
C TYR A 46 -5.07 -8.26 21.85
N ASP A 47 -4.69 -7.06 21.43
CA ASP A 47 -5.60 -6.16 20.71
C ASP A 47 -5.65 -6.56 19.23
N LEU A 48 -6.63 -7.39 18.89
CA LEU A 48 -6.87 -7.88 17.53
C LEU A 48 -7.23 -6.76 16.55
N ALA A 49 -7.76 -5.64 17.02
CA ALA A 49 -8.10 -4.51 16.16
C ALA A 49 -6.83 -3.84 15.61
N SER A 50 -5.75 -3.82 16.39
CA SER A 50 -4.47 -3.25 15.98
C SER A 50 -3.86 -3.93 14.73
N CYS A 51 -4.09 -5.25 14.58
CA CYS A 51 -3.60 -6.01 13.42
C CYS A 51 -4.22 -5.51 12.10
N TRP A 52 -5.48 -5.08 12.15
CA TRP A 52 -6.20 -4.60 10.97
C TRP A 52 -6.11 -3.08 10.79
N ALA A 53 -5.79 -2.32 11.83
CA ALA A 53 -5.60 -0.88 11.75
C ALA A 53 -4.51 -0.49 10.73
N GLY A 54 -3.39 -1.24 10.71
CA GLY A 54 -2.32 -1.03 9.73
C GLY A 54 -2.75 -1.30 8.28
N VAL A 55 -3.52 -2.38 8.06
CA VAL A 55 -4.06 -2.72 6.73
C VAL A 55 -5.07 -1.66 6.28
N GLY A 56 -5.92 -1.19 7.19
CA GLY A 56 -6.89 -0.12 6.94
C GLY A 56 -6.22 1.20 6.53
N ALA A 57 -5.11 1.57 7.16
CA ALA A 57 -4.35 2.77 6.79
C ALA A 57 -3.80 2.69 5.37
N ILE A 58 -3.23 1.54 4.97
CA ILE A 58 -2.70 1.32 3.61
C ILE A 58 -3.84 1.33 2.58
N ALA A 59 -4.94 0.63 2.87
CA ALA A 59 -6.10 0.59 1.99
C ALA A 59 -6.72 1.98 1.79
N THR A 60 -6.78 2.79 2.84
CA THR A 60 -7.28 4.17 2.78
C THR A 60 -6.37 5.05 1.92
N ALA A 61 -5.04 4.96 2.09
CA ALA A 61 -4.09 5.69 1.26
C ALA A 61 -4.21 5.31 -0.23
N ALA A 62 -4.37 4.02 -0.54
CA ALA A 62 -4.58 3.54 -1.89
C ALA A 62 -5.92 4.05 -2.48
N ALA A 63 -6.99 4.02 -1.69
CA ALA A 63 -8.31 4.51 -2.11
C ALA A 63 -8.31 6.03 -2.38
N VAL A 64 -7.60 6.82 -1.57
CA VAL A 64 -7.44 8.27 -1.80
C VAL A 64 -6.62 8.53 -3.06
N GLY A 65 -5.53 7.80 -3.29
CA GLY A 65 -4.74 7.90 -4.51
C GLY A 65 -5.55 7.57 -5.76
N TRP A 66 -6.33 6.49 -5.72
CA TRP A 66 -7.27 6.13 -6.79
C TRP A 66 -8.34 7.20 -6.99
N GLY A 67 -8.95 7.69 -5.91
CA GLY A 67 -9.95 8.74 -5.95
C GLY A 67 -9.43 10.02 -6.60
N LYS A 68 -8.19 10.42 -6.26
CA LYS A 68 -7.50 11.54 -6.91
C LYS A 68 -7.31 11.27 -8.40
N TRP A 69 -6.83 10.08 -8.78
CA TRP A 69 -6.65 9.72 -10.19
C TRP A 69 -7.97 9.74 -10.98
N VAL A 70 -9.06 9.22 -10.43
CA VAL A 70 -10.39 9.23 -11.08
C VAL A 70 -10.91 10.66 -11.27
N VAL A 71 -10.79 11.50 -10.23
CA VAL A 71 -11.22 12.91 -10.31
C VAL A 71 -10.38 13.66 -11.34
N ASP A 72 -9.06 13.50 -11.30
CA ASP A 72 -8.16 14.17 -12.23
C ASP A 72 -8.40 13.71 -13.69
N SER A 73 -8.55 12.40 -13.91
CA SER A 73 -8.88 11.83 -15.22
C SER A 73 -10.22 12.33 -15.79
N LYS A 74 -11.21 12.59 -14.92
CA LYS A 74 -12.54 13.04 -15.35
C LYS A 74 -12.60 14.54 -15.66
N TRP A 75 -11.87 15.36 -14.93
CA TRP A 75 -12.01 16.82 -14.97
C TRP A 75 -10.83 17.57 -15.58
N ASN A 76 -9.62 16.99 -15.55
CA ASN A 76 -8.40 17.63 -16.06
C ASN A 76 -7.81 16.97 -17.32
N THR A 77 -8.25 15.76 -17.69
CA THR A 77 -7.76 15.08 -18.90
C THR A 77 -8.79 15.15 -20.04
N ARG A 78 -8.36 15.48 -21.27
CA ARG A 78 -9.22 15.39 -22.47
C ARG A 78 -9.65 13.92 -22.67
N GLN A 79 -10.95 13.68 -22.87
CA GLN A 79 -11.46 12.34 -23.15
C GLN A 79 -10.73 11.70 -24.35
N GLY A 80 -10.10 10.55 -24.13
CA GLY A 80 -9.38 9.79 -25.16
C GLY A 80 -7.88 10.07 -25.26
N VAL A 81 -7.31 10.90 -24.38
CA VAL A 81 -5.86 11.16 -24.33
C VAL A 81 -5.28 10.49 -23.08
N MET A 82 -4.22 9.69 -23.26
CA MET A 82 -3.44 9.14 -22.15
C MET A 82 -2.73 10.32 -21.44
N PRO A 83 -2.67 10.38 -20.10
CA PRO A 83 -1.91 11.43 -19.43
C PRO A 83 -0.45 11.33 -19.89
N ASP A 84 0.04 12.32 -20.65
CA ASP A 84 1.40 12.33 -21.13
C ASP A 84 2.36 12.47 -19.93
N PRO A 85 3.39 11.62 -19.80
CA PRO A 85 4.37 11.71 -18.72
C PRO A 85 5.32 12.92 -18.84
N GLU A 86 5.16 13.78 -19.86
CA GLU A 86 6.12 14.85 -20.19
C GLU A 86 5.64 16.27 -19.85
N GLU A 87 4.41 16.48 -19.35
CA GLU A 87 3.90 17.84 -19.10
C GLU A 87 4.29 18.43 -17.73
N GLU A 88 5.08 17.71 -16.93
CA GLU A 88 5.60 18.17 -15.63
C GLU A 88 6.87 19.06 -15.76
N GLU A 89 7.50 19.16 -16.94
CA GLU A 89 8.72 19.96 -17.13
C GLU A 89 8.48 21.42 -17.59
N LEU A 90 7.25 21.85 -17.89
CA LEU A 90 7.01 23.16 -18.52
C LEU A 90 6.17 24.14 -17.68
N LYS A 91 6.26 24.04 -16.35
CA LYS A 91 5.71 25.05 -15.42
C LYS A 91 6.60 25.32 -14.19
N GLU A 92 7.92 25.31 -14.37
CA GLU A 92 8.84 26.10 -13.52
C GLU A 92 9.32 27.35 -14.27
#